data_AF-A0A6F8PTR4-F1
#
_entry.id   AF-A0A6F8PTR4-F1
#
_cell.length_a   1.000
_cell.length_b   1.000
_cell.length_c   1.000
_cell.angle_alpha   90.00
_cell.angle_beta   90.00
_cell.angle_gamma   90.00
#
_symmetry.space_group_name_H-M   'P 1'
#
loop_
_entity.id
_entity.type
_entity.pdbx_description
1 polymer ?
#
loop_
_entity_poly.entity_id
_entity_poly.type
_entity_poly.pdbx_seq_one_letter_code
_entity_poly.pdbx_strand_id
1 'polypeptide(L)'
;MPGTSENFEINHFNGIANRLVEPTRALINHYPLQKLLTFLLTEVPEELTQAFPSLSAEQWRDVLRKTIISKITALELNADYSHEQLYFLIDLLSHCFQFQDTRKIQPKDLPKECVYAQKWLNQAYAHIRLKHPLSDKKGR
;
A
#
# COMPACT_ATOMS: atom_id res chain seq x y z
N MET A 1 16.24 -8.76 -17.92
CA MET A 1 15.08 -9.61 -18.24
C MET A 1 13.84 -8.94 -17.68
N PRO A 2 12.88 -8.49 -18.50
CA PRO A 2 11.59 -7.99 -18.02
C PRO A 2 10.61 -9.18 -18.01
N GLY A 3 10.27 -9.69 -16.83
CA GLY A 3 9.42 -10.89 -16.78
C GLY A 3 8.91 -11.29 -15.39
N THR A 4 8.94 -10.40 -14.40
CA THR A 4 8.48 -10.73 -13.04
C THR A 4 7.39 -9.82 -12.49
N SER A 5 6.92 -8.83 -13.26
CA SER A 5 5.90 -7.88 -12.80
C SER A 5 4.45 -8.31 -13.02
N GLU A 6 4.16 -9.28 -13.88
CA GLU A 6 2.77 -9.58 -14.29
C GLU A 6 2.08 -10.71 -13.50
N ASN A 7 2.84 -11.61 -12.85
CA ASN A 7 2.26 -12.75 -12.13
C ASN A 7 2.07 -12.52 -10.61
N PHE A 8 2.40 -11.35 -10.09
CA PHE A 8 2.60 -11.18 -8.64
C PHE A 8 1.32 -10.95 -7.82
N GLU A 9 0.17 -10.61 -8.41
CA GLU A 9 -0.95 -10.04 -7.61
C GLU A 9 -2.23 -10.87 -7.51
N ILE A 10 -2.43 -11.97 -8.25
CA ILE A 10 -3.71 -12.71 -8.20
C ILE A 10 -3.95 -13.36 -6.81
N ASN A 11 -2.90 -13.83 -6.13
CA ASN A 11 -3.05 -14.46 -4.81
C ASN A 11 -3.24 -13.47 -3.65
N HIS A 12 -2.98 -12.17 -3.84
CA HIS A 12 -3.25 -11.12 -2.84
C HIS A 12 -4.77 -10.84 -2.70
N PHE A 13 -5.56 -11.30 -3.67
CA PHE A 13 -6.99 -11.04 -3.78
C PHE A 13 -7.90 -12.16 -3.30
N ASN A 14 -7.37 -13.23 -2.67
CA ASN A 14 -8.19 -14.31 -2.11
C ASN A 14 -9.19 -13.85 -1.02
N GLY A 15 -9.03 -12.64 -0.47
CA GLY A 15 -10.01 -12.01 0.45
C GLY A 15 -10.92 -10.96 -0.19
N ILE A 16 -10.77 -10.68 -1.49
CA ILE A 16 -11.65 -9.79 -2.22
C ILE A 16 -12.82 -10.62 -2.77
N ALA A 17 -14.06 -10.25 -2.43
CA ALA A 17 -15.22 -10.85 -3.06
C ALA A 17 -15.07 -10.77 -4.59
N ASN A 18 -15.29 -11.87 -5.34
CA ASN A 18 -15.04 -11.96 -6.79
C ASN A 18 -15.50 -10.73 -7.60
N ARG A 19 -16.59 -10.08 -7.18
CA ARG A 19 -17.11 -8.84 -7.78
C ARG A 19 -16.20 -7.62 -7.72
N LEU A 20 -15.21 -7.56 -6.82
CA LEU A 20 -14.28 -6.43 -6.71
C LEU A 20 -12.93 -6.69 -7.40
N VAL A 21 -12.73 -7.86 -7.99
CA VAL A 21 -11.50 -8.21 -8.72
C VAL A 21 -11.31 -7.30 -9.93
N GLU A 22 -12.34 -7.14 -10.76
CA GLU A 22 -12.26 -6.31 -11.97
C GLU A 22 -12.06 -4.80 -11.68
N PRO A 23 -12.80 -4.17 -10.74
CA PRO A 23 -12.51 -2.80 -10.30
C PRO A 23 -11.07 -2.63 -9.79
N THR A 24 -10.58 -3.59 -9.02
CA THR A 24 -9.22 -3.55 -8.48
C THR A 24 -8.19 -3.64 -9.59
N ARG A 25 -8.37 -4.55 -10.55
CA ARG A 25 -7.50 -4.68 -11.72
C ARG A 25 -7.47 -3.40 -12.55
N ALA A 26 -8.62 -2.78 -12.78
CA ALA A 26 -8.70 -1.50 -13.51
C ALA A 26 -7.89 -0.40 -12.82
N LEU A 27 -8.02 -0.28 -11.49
CA LEU A 27 -7.24 0.68 -10.70
C LEU A 27 -5.74 0.41 -10.75
N ILE A 28 -5.34 -0.86 -10.64
CA ILE A 28 -3.93 -1.25 -10.67
C ILE A 28 -3.28 -0.95 -12.01
N ASN A 29 -3.95 -1.27 -13.11
CA ASN A 29 -3.35 -1.17 -14.44
C ASN A 29 -3.33 0.26 -14.99
N HIS A 30 -4.34 1.07 -14.66
CA HIS A 30 -4.54 2.34 -15.36
C HIS A 30 -4.20 3.58 -14.53
N TYR A 31 -4.05 3.45 -13.21
CA TYR A 31 -3.87 4.61 -12.34
C TYR A 31 -2.56 4.55 -11.54
N PRO A 32 -1.74 5.61 -11.59
CA PRO A 32 -0.56 5.71 -10.73
C PRO A 32 -0.97 5.92 -9.28
N LEU A 33 -0.06 5.59 -8.35
CA LEU A 33 -0.30 5.71 -6.90
C LEU A 33 -0.83 7.11 -6.51
N GLN A 34 -0.25 8.17 -7.06
CA GLN A 34 -0.67 9.54 -6.79
C GLN A 34 -2.16 9.78 -7.10
N LYS A 35 -2.66 9.26 -8.23
CA LYS A 35 -4.08 9.40 -8.62
C LYS A 35 -4.99 8.62 -7.70
N LEU A 36 -4.59 7.40 -7.32
CA LEU A 36 -5.34 6.57 -6.38
C LEU A 36 -5.47 7.22 -5.00
N LEU A 37 -4.42 7.90 -4.54
CA LEU A 37 -4.46 8.70 -3.32
C LEU A 37 -5.43 9.88 -3.43
N THR A 38 -5.44 10.58 -4.57
CA THR A 38 -6.43 11.62 -4.84
C THR A 38 -7.85 11.06 -4.73
N PHE A 39 -8.13 9.90 -5.32
CA PHE A 39 -9.46 9.28 -5.27
C PHE A 39 -9.86 8.89 -3.86
N LEU A 40 -8.90 8.44 -3.03
CA LEU A 40 -9.16 8.08 -1.63
C LEU A 40 -9.51 9.30 -0.78
N LEU A 41 -8.92 10.47 -1.06
CA LEU A 41 -9.11 11.70 -0.31
C LEU A 41 -10.30 12.55 -0.79
N THR A 42 -10.70 12.37 -2.05
CA THR A 42 -11.80 13.12 -2.67
C THR A 42 -12.92 12.15 -3.02
N GLU A 43 -13.02 11.77 -4.28
CA GLU A 43 -14.03 10.86 -4.80
C GLU A 43 -13.47 10.02 -5.96
N VAL A 44 -14.16 8.91 -6.24
CA VAL A 44 -13.86 8.08 -7.40
C VAL A 44 -14.38 8.79 -8.65
N PRO A 45 -13.59 8.90 -9.73
CA PRO A 45 -14.02 9.49 -10.99
C PRO A 45 -15.32 8.87 -11.51
N GLU A 46 -16.17 9.70 -12.09
CA GLU A 46 -17.47 9.27 -12.62
C GLU A 46 -17.34 8.15 -13.67
N GLU A 47 -16.29 8.20 -14.50
CA GLU A 47 -16.00 7.14 -15.47
C GLU A 47 -15.87 5.76 -14.81
N LEU A 48 -15.19 5.67 -13.68
CA LEU A 48 -15.00 4.41 -12.95
C LEU A 48 -16.30 3.98 -12.25
N THR A 49 -17.05 4.92 -11.67
CA THR A 49 -18.32 4.59 -11.02
C THR A 49 -19.38 4.14 -12.03
N GLN A 50 -19.38 4.71 -13.24
CA GLN A 50 -20.22 4.28 -14.35
C GLN A 50 -19.79 2.92 -14.93
N ALA A 51 -18.48 2.63 -14.99
CA ALA A 51 -17.98 1.33 -15.42
C ALA A 51 -18.32 0.20 -14.44
N PHE A 52 -18.42 0.51 -13.14
CA PHE A 52 -18.76 -0.45 -12.09
C PHE A 52 -19.86 0.06 -11.15
N PRO A 53 -21.11 0.19 -11.65
CA PRO A 53 -22.21 0.84 -10.92
C PRO A 53 -22.73 0.02 -9.74
N SER A 54 -22.34 -1.25 -9.63
CA SER A 54 -22.74 -2.15 -8.55
C SER A 54 -21.97 -1.94 -7.24
N LEU A 55 -20.92 -1.11 -7.25
CA LEU A 55 -20.13 -0.81 -6.06
C LEU A 55 -20.69 0.39 -5.29
N SER A 56 -20.89 0.22 -3.98
CA SER A 56 -21.17 1.32 -3.07
C SER A 56 -19.93 2.18 -2.81
N ALA A 57 -20.13 3.40 -2.31
CA ALA A 57 -19.03 4.29 -1.91
C ALA A 57 -18.11 3.68 -0.83
N GLU A 58 -18.63 2.81 0.03
CA GLU A 58 -17.83 2.09 1.02
C GLU A 58 -16.96 1.01 0.37
N GLN A 59 -17.53 0.25 -0.58
CA GLN A 59 -16.79 -0.76 -1.33
C GLN A 59 -15.69 -0.13 -2.18
N TRP A 60 -15.96 1.02 -2.80
CA TRP A 60 -14.94 1.79 -3.50
C TRP A 60 -13.78 2.22 -2.60
N ARG A 61 -14.07 2.66 -1.37
CA ARG A 61 -13.03 2.98 -0.40
C ARG A 61 -12.20 1.75 -0.01
N ASP A 62 -12.82 0.61 0.22
CA ASP A 62 -12.11 -0.65 0.52
C ASP A 62 -11.21 -1.07 -0.66
N VAL A 63 -11.75 -1.05 -1.89
CA VAL A 63 -11.01 -1.36 -3.12
C VAL A 63 -9.83 -0.42 -3.31
N LEU A 64 -10.01 0.90 -3.14
CA LEU A 64 -8.93 1.87 -3.26
C LEU A 64 -7.83 1.63 -2.24
N ARG A 65 -8.18 1.41 -0.96
CA ARG A 65 -7.21 1.12 0.11
C ARG A 65 -6.39 -0.12 -0.22
N LYS A 66 -7.06 -1.21 -0.61
CA LYS A 66 -6.39 -2.47 -0.98
C LYS A 66 -5.49 -2.30 -2.20
N THR A 67 -5.93 -1.55 -3.20
CA THR A 67 -5.14 -1.24 -4.41
C THR A 67 -3.89 -0.43 -4.05
N ILE A 68 -4.02 0.59 -3.18
CA ILE A 68 -2.91 1.42 -2.71
C ILE A 68 -1.90 0.57 -1.93
N ILE A 69 -2.38 -0.24 -0.97
CA ILE A 69 -1.54 -1.17 -0.20
C ILE A 69 -0.81 -2.11 -1.16
N SER A 70 -1.52 -2.74 -2.10
CA SER A 70 -0.91 -3.64 -3.08
C SER A 70 0.21 -2.95 -3.82
N LYS A 71 -0.02 -1.75 -4.39
CA LYS A 71 1.01 -0.98 -5.10
C LYS A 71 2.21 -0.60 -4.24
N ILE A 72 1.99 -0.19 -2.99
CA ILE A 72 3.09 0.12 -2.05
C ILE A 72 3.93 -1.13 -1.81
N THR A 73 3.29 -2.27 -1.60
CA THR A 73 3.97 -3.54 -1.27
C THR A 73 4.56 -4.27 -2.47
N ALA A 74 3.99 -4.11 -3.66
CA ALA A 74 4.47 -4.66 -4.92
C ALA A 74 5.77 -3.98 -5.39
N LEU A 75 5.95 -2.71 -5.02
CA LEU A 75 7.25 -2.04 -5.08
C LEU A 75 8.10 -2.54 -3.89
N GLU A 76 8.56 -3.80 -3.98
CA GLU A 76 9.58 -4.32 -3.07
C GLU A 76 10.74 -3.33 -3.05
N LEU A 77 11.09 -2.87 -1.85
CA LEU A 77 11.94 -1.72 -1.55
C LEU A 77 12.97 -1.43 -2.66
N ASN A 78 12.74 -0.33 -3.38
CA ASN A 78 13.77 0.18 -4.25
C ASN A 78 14.91 0.69 -3.36
N ALA A 79 16.12 0.15 -3.54
CA ALA A 79 17.31 0.52 -2.77
C ALA A 79 17.62 2.03 -2.88
N ASP A 80 17.10 2.68 -3.92
CA ASP A 80 17.23 4.11 -4.19
C ASP A 80 16.23 4.98 -3.42
N TYR A 81 15.28 4.40 -2.67
CA TYR A 81 14.37 5.22 -1.87
C TYR A 81 15.12 5.98 -0.76
N SER A 82 14.86 7.28 -0.71
CA SER A 82 15.29 8.13 0.40
C SER A 82 14.49 7.81 1.66
N HIS A 83 15.01 8.18 2.84
CA HIS A 83 14.26 8.01 4.09
C HIS A 83 12.94 8.78 4.08
N GLU A 84 12.91 9.97 3.49
CA GLU A 84 11.70 10.77 3.36
C GLU A 84 10.64 10.04 2.53
N GLN A 85 11.04 9.40 1.42
CA GLN A 85 10.16 8.58 0.60
C GLN A 85 9.64 7.36 1.37
N LEU A 86 10.50 6.67 2.12
CA LEU A 86 10.07 5.53 2.95
C LEU A 86 9.08 5.96 4.04
N TYR A 87 9.34 7.06 4.74
CA TYR A 87 8.42 7.59 5.75
C TYR A 87 7.08 8.00 5.14
N PHE A 88 7.09 8.64 3.97
CA PHE A 88 5.88 8.98 3.24
C PHE A 88 5.06 7.74 2.88
N LEU A 89 5.70 6.68 2.39
CA LEU A 89 5.00 5.42 2.07
C LEU A 89 4.44 4.71 3.32
N ILE A 90 5.13 4.78 4.46
CA ILE A 90 4.65 4.25 5.74
C ILE A 90 3.44 5.05 6.24
N ASP A 91 3.49 6.39 6.12
CA ASP A 91 2.40 7.30 6.49
C ASP A 91 1.13 7.02 5.66
N LEU A 92 1.30 6.81 4.34
CA LEU A 92 0.21 6.40 3.45
C LEU A 92 -0.38 5.05 3.83
N LEU A 93 0.47 4.06 4.13
CA LEU A 93 0.03 2.75 4.59
C LEU A 93 -0.83 2.90 5.86
N SER A 94 -0.38 3.72 6.81
CA SER A 94 -1.11 4.02 8.03
C SER A 94 -2.49 4.63 7.77
N HIS A 95 -2.59 5.55 6.82
CA HIS A 95 -3.87 6.13 6.40
C HIS A 95 -4.83 5.09 5.80
N CYS A 96 -4.33 4.15 4.99
CA CYS A 96 -5.15 3.09 4.42
C CYS A 96 -5.77 2.17 5.50
N PHE A 97 -5.05 1.93 6.60
CA PHE A 97 -5.54 1.14 7.73
C PHE A 97 -6.21 1.98 8.84
N GLN A 98 -6.40 3.29 8.63
CA GLN A 98 -7.06 4.21 9.56
C GLN A 98 -6.39 4.32 10.95
N PHE A 99 -5.07 4.11 11.03
CA PHE A 99 -4.35 4.37 12.28
C PHE A 99 -4.16 5.88 12.50
N GLN A 100 -4.46 6.35 13.71
CA GLN A 100 -4.38 7.77 14.09
C GLN A 100 -2.95 8.29 14.28
N ASP A 101 -1.99 7.42 14.61
CA ASP A 101 -0.58 7.79 14.83
C ASP A 101 0.29 7.19 13.71
N THR A 102 0.48 7.98 12.65
CA THR A 102 1.00 7.50 11.38
C THR A 102 2.49 7.16 11.37
N ARG A 103 3.23 7.60 12.40
CA ARG A 103 4.68 7.35 12.53
C ARG A 103 5.01 6.10 13.34
N LYS A 104 4.01 5.33 13.79
CA LYS A 104 4.23 4.21 14.71
C LYS A 104 3.58 2.89 14.30
N ILE A 105 2.95 2.81 13.13
CA ILE A 105 2.38 1.55 12.65
C ILE A 105 3.45 0.45 12.70
N GLN A 106 3.21 -0.59 13.48
CA GLN A 106 4.07 -1.75 13.55
C GLN A 106 3.52 -2.85 12.63
N PRO A 107 4.38 -3.74 12.10
CA PRO A 107 3.93 -4.91 11.35
C PRO A 107 2.89 -5.75 12.09
N LYS A 108 3.00 -5.85 13.42
CA LYS A 108 2.03 -6.58 14.27
C LYS A 108 0.66 -5.91 14.38
N ASP A 109 0.56 -4.63 14.05
CA ASP A 109 -0.70 -3.87 14.14
C ASP A 109 -1.57 -4.12 12.89
N LEU A 110 -0.98 -4.62 11.81
CA LEU A 110 -1.69 -4.96 10.58
C LEU A 110 -2.48 -6.27 10.73
N PRO A 111 -3.63 -6.42 10.03
CA PRO A 111 -4.37 -7.68 9.98
C PRO A 111 -3.47 -8.84 9.51
N LYS A 112 -3.71 -10.05 10.04
CA LYS A 112 -2.87 -11.25 9.80
C LYS A 112 -2.83 -11.63 8.32
N GLU A 113 -3.91 -11.37 7.60
CA GLU A 113 -4.05 -11.58 6.17
C GLU A 113 -3.16 -10.66 5.33
N CYS A 114 -2.69 -9.53 5.88
CA CYS A 114 -1.84 -8.56 5.19
C CYS A 114 -0.33 -8.91 5.26
N VAL A 115 0.03 -10.19 5.09
CA VAL A 115 1.39 -10.71 5.28
C VAL A 115 2.45 -9.93 4.49
N TYR A 116 2.14 -9.55 3.25
CA TYR A 116 3.07 -8.78 2.40
C TYR A 116 3.31 -7.37 2.92
N ALA A 117 2.27 -6.68 3.40
CA ALA A 117 2.40 -5.38 4.03
C ALA A 117 3.21 -5.45 5.33
N GLN A 118 3.02 -6.51 6.13
CA GLN A 118 3.83 -6.76 7.32
C GLN A 118 5.30 -6.98 6.98
N LYS A 119 5.59 -7.79 5.95
CA LYS A 119 6.96 -8.05 5.48
C LYS A 119 7.61 -6.77 4.95
N TRP A 120 6.91 -6.03 4.10
CA TRP A 120 7.40 -4.77 3.54
C TRP A 120 7.72 -3.75 4.63
N LEU A 121 6.83 -3.58 5.61
CA LEU A 121 7.02 -2.64 6.71
C LEU A 121 8.21 -3.01 7.61
N ASN A 122 8.41 -4.31 7.88
CA ASN A 122 9.61 -4.81 8.57
C ASN A 122 10.90 -4.41 7.82
N GLN A 123 10.92 -4.62 6.50
CA GLN A 123 12.09 -4.30 5.69
C GLN A 123 12.32 -2.79 5.58
N ALA A 124 11.26 -1.98 5.45
CA ALA A 124 11.35 -0.52 5.38
C ALA A 124 12.00 0.05 6.65
N TYR A 125 11.54 -0.39 7.83
CA TYR A 125 12.15 0.00 9.11
C TYR A 125 13.58 -0.50 9.27
N ALA A 126 13.89 -1.72 8.82
CA ALA A 126 15.26 -2.22 8.81
C ALA A 126 16.17 -1.33 7.93
N HIS A 127 15.68 -0.89 6.77
CA HIS A 127 16.45 -0.02 5.88
C HIS A 127 16.76 1.34 6.52
N ILE A 128 15.75 1.96 7.14
CA ILE A 128 15.89 3.22 7.86
C ILE A 128 16.91 3.07 9.02
N ARG A 129 16.88 1.94 9.74
CA ARG A 129 17.84 1.64 10.82
C ARG A 129 19.26 1.37 10.31
N LEU A 130 19.44 0.72 9.17
CA LEU A 130 20.77 0.37 8.64
C LEU A 130 21.53 1.59 8.09
N LYS A 131 20.82 2.57 7.53
CA LYS A 131 21.41 3.83 7.04
C LYS A 131 21.61 4.87 8.16
N HIS A 132 21.09 4.60 9.37
CA HIS A 132 21.42 5.29 10.62
C HIS A 132 21.78 4.24 11.67
N PRO A 133 23.00 3.67 11.66
CA PRO A 133 23.48 3.03 12.87
C PRO A 133 23.41 4.13 13.92
N LEU A 134 22.58 3.94 14.94
CA LEU A 134 22.60 4.81 16.09
C LEU A 134 24.06 5.02 16.45
N SER A 135 24.41 6.27 16.73
CA SER A 135 25.65 6.58 17.38
C SER A 135 25.70 5.82 18.71
N ASP A 136 26.16 4.56 18.67
CA ASP A 136 26.72 3.84 19.79
C ASP A 136 28.06 4.51 20.11
N LYS A 137 27.97 5.77 20.53
CA LYS A 137 29.04 6.49 21.17
C LYS A 137 28.48 7.15 22.43
N LYS A 138 28.62 6.37 23.50
CA LYS A 138 29.02 6.77 24.85
C LYS A 138 27.98 7.50 25.71
N GLY A 139 27.46 6.76 26.68
CA GLY A 139 27.65 7.05 28.11
C GLY A 139 27.80 5.68 28.78
N ARG A 140 28.99 5.19 29.13
CA ARG A 140 29.75 5.53 30.35
C ARG A 140 28.85 5.72 31.57
#